data_AF-A0A8X7E451-F1
#
_entry.id   AF-A0A8X7E451-F1
#
_cell.length_a   1.000
_cell.length_b   1.000
_cell.length_c   1.000
_cell.angle_alpha   90.00
_cell.angle_beta   90.00
_cell.angle_gamma   90.00
#
_symmetry.space_group_name_H-M   'P 1'
#
loop_
_entity.id
_entity.type
_entity.pdbx_description
1 polymer ?
#
loop_
_entity_poly.entity_id
_entity_poly.type
_entity_poly.pdbx_seq_one_letter_code
_entity_poly.pdbx_strand_id
1 'polypeptide(L)'
;MRHGLGRRVLLVGLQNVLGTLVGYLGLWSIIRFLGVSSWGVIGFATGFHSLFSFLLILPVDSAMIKLINEGEEESRVFSGALFIKAVASVIFSASILLAIFTWTKILNRGFETPYHERVLILLIPYSVLASIIITYRSYLDAKLRTASSTFPAIVESIFRNIMFFALAYFLFKFGSPGIWTSQLIAIVMSVSYILYLTIYLTMFDFPKLSLPDREILKKLWSFSRPLVISTIIDRIVSLDRIILQYFYMAFEVGIYFSFYRMVSVMQVYGKSLIFVIFPAMTKSSFDKRDLLVRSSKYTIFVFSAVPAIVLPLSWTISNLFSRTLALYSDVLKILVLWGILTVSVIPYRIFLMNFAEGRRSIMWASGAATATNIVLDLILIPSRIGEVRLPGLGVLGAAIGTLAAAVVYNLIIRLEAVKKGVPGIMGSELRAILAVLATVALALLIQQFYYPIRAYAVAAFALLYASAYVLFSLLVDLVDLEDLRYLLRVASPTGMISYVREEIWGD
;
A
#
# COMPACT_ATOMS: atom_id res chain seq x y z
N MET A 1 19.19 -9.03 23.53
CA MET A 1 18.26 -9.42 22.43
C MET A 1 16.87 -8.76 22.48
N ARG A 2 16.24 -8.54 23.64
CA ARG A 2 14.86 -7.97 23.73
C ARG A 2 14.72 -6.48 23.40
N HIS A 3 15.75 -5.66 23.61
CA HIS A 3 15.69 -4.24 23.24
C HIS A 3 15.68 -4.06 21.71
N GLY A 4 16.43 -4.84 20.93
CA GLY A 4 16.56 -4.66 19.46
C GLY A 4 15.29 -4.88 18.63
N LEU A 5 14.25 -5.55 19.16
CA LEU A 5 13.03 -5.82 18.41
C LEU A 5 12.08 -4.62 18.33
N GLY A 6 11.71 -3.99 19.47
CA GLY A 6 10.85 -2.79 19.46
C GLY A 6 11.51 -1.58 18.78
N ARG A 7 12.82 -1.58 18.80
CA ARG A 7 13.76 -0.66 18.18
C ARG A 7 13.74 -0.67 16.64
N ARG A 8 13.85 -1.85 16.01
CA ARG A 8 13.73 -2.03 14.54
C ARG A 8 12.36 -1.65 14.01
N VAL A 9 11.35 -1.98 14.79
CA VAL A 9 9.96 -1.67 14.52
C VAL A 9 9.72 -0.16 14.42
N LEU A 10 10.35 0.63 15.29
CA LEU A 10 10.23 2.10 15.29
C LEU A 10 10.91 2.71 14.05
N LEU A 11 12.07 2.20 13.64
CA LEU A 11 12.75 2.64 12.41
C LEU A 11 11.92 2.37 11.16
N VAL A 12 11.35 1.17 11.04
CA VAL A 12 10.44 0.83 9.93
C VAL A 12 9.18 1.70 9.98
N GLY A 13 8.68 2.00 11.18
CA GLY A 13 7.57 2.94 11.36
C GLY A 13 7.91 4.35 10.86
N LEU A 14 9.05 4.91 11.29
CA LEU A 14 9.50 6.26 10.93
C LEU A 14 9.84 6.38 9.44
N GLN A 15 10.48 5.36 8.86
CA GLN A 15 10.65 5.23 7.40
C GLN A 15 9.31 5.35 6.68
N ASN A 16 8.33 4.57 7.13
CA ASN A 16 7.02 4.54 6.51
C ASN A 16 6.31 5.89 6.65
N VAL A 17 6.49 6.61 7.76
CA VAL A 17 5.98 8.00 7.93
C VAL A 17 6.65 8.96 6.96
N LEU A 18 7.98 9.07 7.00
CA LEU A 18 8.70 10.02 6.17
C LEU A 18 8.51 9.73 4.67
N GLY A 19 8.65 8.47 4.28
CA GLY A 19 8.45 8.04 2.89
C GLY A 19 7.04 8.34 2.39
N THR A 20 6.04 8.22 3.25
CA THR A 20 4.65 8.58 2.94
C THR A 20 4.48 10.09 2.78
N LEU A 21 4.96 10.90 3.72
CA LEU A 21 4.82 12.36 3.66
C LEU A 21 5.47 12.92 2.40
N VAL A 22 6.70 12.50 2.11
CA VAL A 22 7.41 12.86 0.88
C VAL A 22 6.66 12.33 -0.35
N GLY A 23 6.08 11.12 -0.27
CA GLY A 23 5.24 10.55 -1.32
C GLY A 23 3.96 11.35 -1.62
N TYR A 24 3.29 11.93 -0.62
CA TYR A 24 2.14 12.82 -0.84
C TYR A 24 2.56 14.13 -1.49
N LEU A 25 3.72 14.68 -1.11
CA LEU A 25 4.27 15.88 -1.72
C LEU A 25 4.56 15.64 -3.21
N GLY A 26 5.13 14.49 -3.58
CA GLY A 26 5.29 14.11 -4.99
C GLY A 26 3.97 13.86 -5.71
N LEU A 27 2.99 13.21 -5.07
CA LEU A 27 1.66 13.03 -5.65
C LEU A 27 0.98 14.38 -5.90
N TRP A 28 1.11 15.31 -4.96
CA TRP A 28 0.62 16.67 -5.07
C TRP A 28 1.23 17.41 -6.25
N SER A 29 2.56 17.34 -6.41
CA SER A 29 3.24 18.01 -7.52
C SER A 29 2.83 17.42 -8.88
N ILE A 30 2.73 16.10 -8.99
CA ILE A 30 2.28 15.44 -10.23
C ILE A 30 0.86 15.88 -10.58
N ILE A 31 -0.09 15.77 -9.65
CA ILE A 31 -1.49 16.07 -9.95
C ILE A 31 -1.70 17.54 -10.27
N ARG A 32 -1.05 18.44 -9.53
CA ARG A 32 -1.23 19.88 -9.66
C ARG A 32 -0.59 20.44 -10.93
N PHE A 33 0.62 19.97 -11.26
CA PHE A 33 1.43 20.57 -12.33
C PHE A 33 1.53 19.70 -13.59
N LEU A 34 1.49 18.37 -13.47
CA LEU A 34 1.62 17.46 -14.62
C LEU A 34 0.27 16.95 -15.14
N GLY A 35 -0.78 17.01 -14.30
CA GLY A 35 -2.16 16.73 -14.67
C GLY A 35 -2.62 15.30 -14.33
N VAL A 36 -3.93 15.17 -14.11
CA VAL A 36 -4.58 13.93 -13.68
C VAL A 36 -4.49 12.83 -14.75
N SER A 37 -4.64 13.18 -16.04
CA SER A 37 -4.57 12.20 -17.13
C SER A 37 -3.19 11.55 -17.26
N SER A 38 -2.11 12.32 -17.11
CA SER A 38 -0.73 11.78 -17.15
C SER A 38 -0.48 10.80 -15.99
N TRP A 39 -1.02 11.12 -14.82
CA TRP A 39 -1.02 10.20 -13.68
C TRP A 39 -1.91 8.97 -13.92
N GLY A 40 -2.99 9.12 -14.67
CA GLY A 40 -3.85 8.04 -15.12
C GLY A 40 -3.17 7.03 -16.02
N VAL A 41 -2.36 7.50 -16.98
CA VAL A 41 -1.54 6.59 -17.82
C VAL A 41 -0.57 5.77 -16.96
N ILE A 42 0.04 6.38 -15.94
CA ILE A 42 0.88 5.66 -14.97
C ILE A 42 0.04 4.68 -14.12
N GLY A 43 -1.14 5.08 -13.70
CA GLY A 43 -2.09 4.24 -12.97
C GLY A 43 -2.49 3.00 -13.77
N PHE A 44 -2.82 3.17 -15.05
CA PHE A 44 -3.09 2.10 -15.99
C PHE A 44 -1.87 1.20 -16.17
N ALA A 45 -0.71 1.76 -16.48
CA ALA A 45 0.49 0.98 -16.78
C ALA A 45 0.97 0.18 -15.56
N THR A 46 0.93 0.76 -14.36
CA THR A 46 1.24 0.03 -13.11
C THR A 46 0.18 -1.03 -12.79
N GLY A 47 -1.09 -0.81 -13.15
CA GLY A 47 -2.15 -1.82 -13.07
C GLY A 47 -1.87 -3.00 -14.00
N PHE A 48 -1.55 -2.71 -15.25
CA PHE A 48 -1.18 -3.70 -16.27
C PHE A 48 0.05 -4.52 -15.84
N HIS A 49 1.11 -3.87 -15.37
CA HIS A 49 2.30 -4.54 -14.86
C HIS A 49 1.98 -5.42 -13.65
N SER A 50 1.05 -4.98 -12.80
CA SER A 50 0.64 -5.74 -11.61
C SER A 50 0.07 -7.10 -11.99
N LEU A 51 -0.65 -7.23 -13.11
CA LEU A 51 -1.19 -8.52 -13.59
C LEU A 51 -0.11 -9.57 -13.82
N PHE A 52 1.08 -9.16 -14.26
CA PHE A 52 2.21 -10.06 -14.53
C PHE A 52 3.22 -10.09 -13.38
N SER A 53 3.10 -9.19 -12.40
CA SER A 53 4.07 -9.02 -11.31
C SER A 53 4.18 -10.25 -10.40
N PHE A 54 3.24 -11.19 -10.42
CA PHE A 54 3.37 -12.47 -9.70
C PHE A 54 4.62 -13.25 -10.13
N LEU A 55 5.09 -13.06 -11.38
CA LEU A 55 6.33 -13.62 -11.87
C LEU A 55 7.54 -13.03 -11.14
N LEU A 56 7.52 -11.73 -10.86
CA LEU A 56 8.61 -11.04 -10.16
C LEU A 56 8.59 -11.31 -8.66
N ILE A 57 7.40 -11.40 -8.08
CA ILE A 57 7.18 -11.53 -6.62
C ILE A 57 7.02 -13.00 -6.26
N LEU A 58 7.92 -13.84 -6.80
CA LEU A 58 8.05 -15.21 -6.31
C LEU A 58 8.49 -15.16 -4.85
N PRO A 59 7.91 -15.99 -3.96
CA PRO A 59 8.21 -16.02 -2.52
C PRO A 59 9.58 -16.66 -2.20
N VAL A 60 10.50 -16.57 -3.16
CA VAL A 60 11.91 -16.99 -3.08
C VAL A 60 12.63 -16.22 -1.99
N ASP A 61 12.25 -14.95 -1.76
CA ASP A 61 12.84 -14.11 -0.71
C ASP A 61 12.59 -14.69 0.69
N SER A 62 11.38 -15.21 0.94
CA SER A 62 11.05 -15.88 2.20
C SER A 62 11.75 -17.23 2.34
N ALA A 63 11.90 -17.96 1.24
CA ALA A 63 12.68 -19.20 1.20
C ALA A 63 14.16 -18.95 1.49
N MET A 64 14.73 -17.88 0.92
CA MET A 64 16.11 -17.47 1.15
C MET A 64 16.36 -17.12 2.62
N ILE A 65 15.50 -16.29 3.22
CA ILE A 65 15.60 -15.95 4.66
C ILE A 65 15.61 -17.22 5.51
N LYS A 66 14.73 -18.18 5.18
CA LYS A 66 14.65 -19.46 5.88
C LYS A 66 15.94 -20.27 5.75
N LEU A 67 16.41 -20.52 4.53
CA LEU A 67 17.60 -21.34 4.28
C LEU A 67 18.87 -20.75 4.89
N ILE A 68 19.04 -19.42 4.83
CA ILE A 68 20.16 -18.73 5.50
C ILE A 68 20.11 -18.95 7.01
N ASN A 69 18.92 -18.86 7.62
CA ASN A 69 18.74 -19.10 9.06
C ASN A 69 18.92 -20.57 9.46
N GLU A 70 18.72 -21.50 8.52
CA GLU A 70 18.98 -22.93 8.71
C GLU A 70 20.46 -23.31 8.54
N GLY A 71 21.34 -22.34 8.20
CA GLY A 71 22.78 -22.53 8.12
C GLY A 71 23.32 -22.89 6.74
N GLU A 72 22.49 -22.80 5.69
CA GLU A 72 22.95 -23.01 4.30
C GLU A 72 23.93 -21.91 3.85
N GLU A 73 24.84 -22.25 2.92
CA GLU A 73 25.90 -21.35 2.46
C GLU A 73 25.33 -20.08 1.80
N GLU A 74 25.57 -18.92 2.42
CA GLU A 74 24.97 -17.64 2.05
C GLU A 74 25.19 -17.24 0.60
N SER A 75 26.41 -17.43 0.09
CA SER A 75 26.74 -17.12 -1.31
C SER A 75 25.85 -17.90 -2.27
N ARG A 76 25.70 -19.21 -2.05
CA ARG A 76 24.94 -20.06 -2.95
C ARG A 76 23.44 -19.78 -2.90
N VAL A 77 22.89 -19.57 -1.69
CA VAL A 77 21.46 -19.25 -1.54
C VAL A 77 21.14 -17.88 -2.14
N PHE A 78 21.98 -16.87 -1.89
CA PHE A 78 21.82 -15.52 -2.43
C PHE A 78 21.92 -15.50 -3.97
N SER A 79 22.95 -16.15 -4.52
CA SER A 79 23.09 -16.35 -5.97
C SER A 79 21.90 -17.08 -6.59
N GLY A 80 21.45 -18.17 -5.96
CA GLY A 80 20.29 -18.94 -6.43
C GLY A 80 19.01 -18.10 -6.45
N ALA A 81 18.78 -17.28 -5.42
CA ALA A 81 17.63 -16.38 -5.36
C ALA A 81 17.69 -15.31 -6.47
N LEU A 82 18.84 -14.65 -6.63
CA LEU A 82 19.05 -13.66 -7.69
C LEU A 82 18.91 -14.28 -9.09
N PHE A 83 19.41 -15.49 -9.31
CA PHE A 83 19.24 -16.20 -10.58
C PHE A 83 17.78 -16.45 -10.91
N ILE A 84 16.99 -16.97 -9.95
CA ILE A 84 15.54 -17.17 -10.15
C ILE A 84 14.86 -15.83 -10.48
N LYS A 85 15.23 -14.75 -9.79
CA LYS A 85 14.67 -13.41 -10.03
C LYS A 85 15.08 -12.84 -11.38
N ALA A 86 16.30 -13.09 -11.84
CA ALA A 86 16.77 -12.67 -13.16
C ALA A 86 15.99 -13.40 -14.26
N VAL A 87 15.85 -14.72 -14.17
CA VAL A 87 15.04 -15.52 -15.10
C VAL A 87 13.59 -15.04 -15.10
N ALA A 88 13.01 -14.86 -13.91
CA ALA A 88 11.65 -14.36 -13.77
C ALA A 88 11.47 -12.95 -14.35
N SER A 89 12.50 -12.10 -14.28
CA SER A 89 12.50 -10.75 -14.86
C SER A 89 12.51 -10.77 -16.38
N VAL A 90 13.23 -11.71 -16.99
CA VAL A 90 13.19 -11.94 -18.44
C VAL A 90 11.79 -12.42 -18.85
N ILE A 91 11.24 -13.42 -18.15
CA ILE A 91 9.89 -13.95 -18.44
C ILE A 91 8.82 -12.87 -18.27
N PHE A 92 8.91 -12.05 -17.21
CA PHE A 92 8.02 -10.92 -16.99
C PHE A 92 8.08 -9.92 -18.15
N SER A 93 9.29 -9.50 -18.53
CA SER A 93 9.49 -8.51 -19.60
C SER A 93 8.95 -9.05 -20.94
N ALA A 94 9.25 -10.31 -21.25
CA ALA A 94 8.73 -11.00 -22.43
C ALA A 94 7.20 -11.10 -22.40
N SER A 95 6.60 -11.38 -21.24
CA SER A 95 5.14 -11.48 -21.08
C SER A 95 4.45 -10.14 -21.32
N ILE A 96 5.02 -9.04 -20.82
CA ILE A 96 4.50 -7.69 -21.07
C ILE A 96 4.58 -7.34 -22.56
N LEU A 97 5.75 -7.56 -23.19
CA LEU A 97 5.94 -7.29 -24.61
C LEU A 97 5.03 -8.15 -25.49
N LEU A 98 4.86 -9.43 -25.14
CA LEU A 98 3.95 -10.34 -25.82
C LEU A 98 2.50 -9.88 -25.67
N ALA A 99 2.08 -9.47 -24.47
CA ALA A 99 0.72 -8.96 -24.26
C ALA A 99 0.45 -7.68 -25.06
N ILE A 100 1.41 -6.76 -25.15
CA ILE A 100 1.34 -5.56 -26.00
C ILE A 100 1.25 -5.96 -27.48
N PHE A 101 2.08 -6.90 -27.92
CA PHE A 101 2.08 -7.40 -29.29
C PHE A 101 0.74 -8.07 -29.64
N THR A 102 0.21 -8.94 -28.78
CA THR A 102 -1.09 -9.57 -28.97
C THR A 102 -2.19 -8.53 -29.05
N TRP A 103 -2.20 -7.53 -28.17
CA TRP A 103 -3.21 -6.47 -28.19
C TRP A 103 -3.16 -5.64 -29.48
N THR A 104 -1.97 -5.19 -29.87
CA THR A 104 -1.80 -4.23 -30.98
C THR A 104 -1.76 -4.87 -32.36
N LYS A 105 -1.17 -6.06 -32.50
CA LYS A 105 -0.95 -6.72 -33.80
C LYS A 105 -1.86 -7.91 -34.06
N ILE A 106 -2.23 -8.69 -33.04
CA ILE A 106 -3.09 -9.87 -33.22
C ILE A 106 -4.56 -9.48 -33.13
N LEU A 107 -4.93 -8.74 -32.07
CA LEU A 107 -6.31 -8.28 -31.86
C LEU A 107 -6.63 -6.98 -32.62
N ASN A 108 -5.63 -6.36 -33.26
CA ASN A 108 -5.73 -5.09 -33.99
C ASN A 108 -6.42 -3.98 -33.17
N ARG A 109 -6.15 -3.95 -31.85
CA ARG A 109 -6.69 -2.92 -30.95
C ARG A 109 -5.65 -1.84 -30.71
N GLY A 110 -6.08 -0.58 -30.72
CA GLY A 110 -5.26 0.56 -30.32
C GLY A 110 -5.25 0.75 -28.80
N PHE A 111 -4.26 1.50 -28.32
CA PHE A 111 -4.38 2.19 -27.03
C PHE A 111 -5.03 3.56 -27.23
N GLU A 112 -5.58 4.15 -26.16
CA GLU A 112 -6.18 5.50 -26.21
C GLU A 112 -5.19 6.53 -26.78
N THR A 113 -3.92 6.45 -26.37
CA THR A 113 -2.84 7.29 -26.92
C THR A 113 -1.55 6.47 -27.08
N PRO A 114 -0.62 6.87 -27.99
CA PRO A 114 0.69 6.22 -28.13
C PRO A 114 1.54 6.25 -26.84
N TYR A 115 1.21 7.16 -25.92
CA TYR A 115 1.90 7.28 -24.63
C TYR A 115 1.64 6.09 -23.71
N HIS A 116 0.48 5.45 -23.80
CA HIS A 116 0.16 4.27 -22.99
C HIS A 116 1.13 3.12 -23.28
N GLU A 117 1.31 2.79 -24.56
CA GLU A 117 2.24 1.75 -25.00
C GLU A 117 3.67 2.05 -24.56
N ARG A 118 4.13 3.29 -24.80
CA ARG A 118 5.49 3.70 -24.45
C ARG A 118 5.72 3.66 -22.93
N VAL A 119 4.75 4.09 -22.12
CA VAL A 119 4.84 4.05 -20.66
C VAL A 119 4.91 2.61 -20.13
N LEU A 120 4.14 1.68 -20.71
CA LEU A 120 4.25 0.25 -20.36
C LEU A 120 5.70 -0.24 -20.55
N ILE A 121 6.30 0.05 -21.69
CA ILE A 121 7.69 -0.36 -21.96
C ILE A 121 8.67 0.35 -21.00
N LEU A 122 8.51 1.66 -20.78
CA LEU A 122 9.39 2.45 -19.92
C LEU A 122 9.35 2.05 -18.43
N LEU A 123 8.29 1.38 -17.97
CA LEU A 123 8.15 0.87 -16.60
C LEU A 123 8.68 -0.55 -16.40
N ILE A 124 9.15 -1.22 -17.47
CA ILE A 124 9.78 -2.55 -17.34
C ILE A 124 11.03 -2.48 -16.46
N PRO A 125 12.00 -1.56 -16.67
CA PRO A 125 13.17 -1.44 -15.81
C PRO A 125 12.80 -1.21 -14.34
N TYR A 126 11.86 -0.29 -14.08
CA TYR A 126 11.32 -0.06 -12.73
C TYR A 126 10.87 -1.37 -12.05
N SER A 127 10.07 -2.18 -12.75
CA SER A 127 9.49 -3.42 -12.19
C SER A 127 10.56 -4.48 -11.94
N VAL A 128 11.48 -4.66 -12.89
CA VAL A 128 12.59 -5.62 -12.82
C VAL A 128 13.56 -5.25 -11.69
N LEU A 129 13.98 -3.99 -11.63
CA LEU A 129 14.88 -3.50 -10.59
C LEU A 129 14.23 -3.61 -9.21
N ALA A 130 12.94 -3.31 -9.10
CA ALA A 130 12.20 -3.47 -7.84
C ALA A 130 12.27 -4.92 -7.32
N SER A 131 12.11 -5.91 -8.20
CA SER A 131 12.19 -7.33 -7.87
C SER A 131 13.57 -7.73 -7.35
N ILE A 132 14.62 -7.27 -8.04
CA ILE A 132 16.02 -7.52 -7.68
C ILE A 132 16.33 -6.89 -6.32
N ILE A 133 15.96 -5.62 -6.12
CA ILE A 133 16.18 -4.88 -4.88
C ILE A 133 15.51 -5.56 -3.68
N ILE A 134 14.31 -6.14 -3.85
CA ILE A 134 13.66 -6.91 -2.78
C ILE A 134 14.54 -8.09 -2.32
N THR A 135 15.30 -8.70 -3.22
CA THR A 135 16.22 -9.80 -2.86
C THR A 135 17.38 -9.30 -2.01
N TYR A 136 18.02 -8.19 -2.41
CA TYR A 136 19.08 -7.53 -1.62
C TYR A 136 18.58 -7.13 -0.23
N ARG A 137 17.38 -6.55 -0.16
CA ARG A 137 16.73 -6.17 1.09
C ARG A 137 16.48 -7.40 1.98
N SER A 138 15.93 -8.47 1.41
CA SER A 138 15.60 -9.69 2.14
C SER A 138 16.84 -10.41 2.67
N TYR A 139 17.98 -10.30 1.98
CA TYR A 139 19.27 -10.79 2.49
C TYR A 139 19.72 -10.01 3.73
N LEU A 140 19.66 -8.67 3.69
CA LEU A 140 19.99 -7.84 4.86
C LEU A 140 19.02 -8.08 6.01
N ASP A 141 17.74 -8.31 5.72
CA ASP A 141 16.74 -8.67 6.72
C ASP A 141 17.01 -10.05 7.35
N ALA A 142 17.47 -11.04 6.57
CA ALA A 142 17.94 -12.33 7.10
C ALA A 142 19.12 -12.15 8.08
N LYS A 143 20.00 -11.18 7.80
CA LYS A 143 21.11 -10.77 8.67
C LYS A 143 20.72 -9.86 9.82
N LEU A 144 19.42 -9.61 10.02
CA LEU A 144 18.89 -8.74 11.06
C LEU A 144 19.39 -7.28 10.97
N ARG A 145 19.83 -6.84 9.78
CA ARG A 145 20.30 -5.47 9.48
C ARG A 145 19.15 -4.61 8.94
N THR A 146 18.07 -4.51 9.69
CA THR A 146 16.83 -3.83 9.26
C THR A 146 17.02 -2.34 8.94
N ALA A 147 17.94 -1.65 9.64
CA ALA A 147 18.26 -0.25 9.33
C ALA A 147 18.91 -0.13 7.94
N SER A 148 19.90 -0.99 7.65
CA SER A 148 20.56 -1.09 6.34
C SER A 148 19.61 -1.47 5.21
N SER A 149 18.59 -2.29 5.50
CA SER A 149 17.56 -2.69 4.52
C SER A 149 16.50 -1.59 4.26
N THR A 150 16.50 -0.54 5.07
CA THR A 150 15.48 0.50 5.10
C THR A 150 15.99 1.84 4.56
N PHE A 151 17.22 2.20 4.93
CA PHE A 151 17.83 3.49 4.59
C PHE A 151 17.86 3.78 3.07
N PRO A 152 18.29 2.85 2.19
CA PRO A 152 18.34 3.11 0.75
C PRO A 152 16.96 3.44 0.14
N ALA A 153 15.89 2.89 0.69
CA ALA A 153 14.53 3.18 0.24
C ALA A 153 14.07 4.61 0.60
N ILE A 154 14.57 5.15 1.72
CA ILE A 154 14.30 6.55 2.12
C ILE A 154 14.99 7.49 1.13
N VAL A 155 16.27 7.24 0.86
CA VAL A 155 17.07 8.04 -0.08
C VAL A 155 16.45 8.01 -1.48
N GLU A 156 16.08 6.82 -1.97
CA GLU A 156 15.36 6.66 -3.24
C GLU A 156 14.05 7.46 -3.26
N SER A 157 13.25 7.36 -2.21
CA SER A 157 11.95 8.04 -2.17
C SER A 157 12.13 9.57 -2.17
N ILE A 158 13.08 10.09 -1.39
CA ILE A 158 13.40 11.52 -1.38
C ILE A 158 13.87 11.96 -2.76
N PHE A 159 14.82 11.23 -3.36
CA PHE A 159 15.34 11.53 -4.70
C PHE A 159 14.23 11.55 -5.76
N ARG A 160 13.40 10.49 -5.83
CA ARG A 160 12.30 10.38 -6.78
C ARG A 160 11.32 11.55 -6.66
N ASN A 161 10.96 11.93 -5.44
CA ASN A 161 10.03 13.04 -5.22
C ASN A 161 10.66 14.39 -5.56
N ILE A 162 11.95 14.62 -5.25
CA ILE A 162 12.69 15.81 -5.71
C ILE A 162 12.69 15.87 -7.24
N MET A 163 12.90 14.75 -7.93
CA MET A 163 12.83 14.70 -9.40
C MET A 163 11.42 14.99 -9.93
N PHE A 164 10.36 14.51 -9.28
CA PHE A 164 8.99 14.91 -9.64
C PHE A 164 8.75 16.41 -9.46
N PHE A 165 9.25 17.01 -8.36
CA PHE A 165 9.18 18.45 -8.16
C PHE A 165 9.96 19.23 -9.21
N ALA A 166 11.19 18.81 -9.51
CA ALA A 166 12.02 19.44 -10.52
C ALA A 166 11.37 19.36 -11.91
N LEU A 167 10.83 18.21 -12.26
CA LEU A 167 10.09 17.99 -13.51
C LEU A 167 8.84 18.89 -13.58
N ALA A 168 8.04 18.91 -12.51
CA ALA A 168 6.85 19.74 -12.40
C ALA A 168 7.19 21.24 -12.56
N TYR A 169 8.21 21.72 -11.87
CA TYR A 169 8.66 23.11 -11.96
C TYR A 169 9.20 23.47 -13.34
N PHE A 170 10.02 22.60 -13.94
CA PHE A 170 10.57 22.80 -15.28
C PHE A 170 9.46 22.89 -16.33
N LEU A 171 8.51 21.95 -16.31
CA LEU A 171 7.39 21.95 -17.25
C LEU A 171 6.42 23.08 -17.01
N PHE A 172 6.20 23.51 -15.77
CA PHE A 172 5.38 24.69 -15.47
C PHE A 172 6.00 25.97 -16.05
N LYS A 173 7.33 26.11 -16.01
CA LYS A 173 8.03 27.32 -16.46
C LYS A 173 8.29 27.36 -17.96
N PHE A 174 8.60 26.22 -18.58
CA PHE A 174 9.13 26.17 -19.95
C PHE A 174 8.28 25.32 -20.91
N GLY A 175 7.27 24.61 -20.42
CA GLY A 175 6.48 23.70 -21.24
C GLY A 175 4.98 23.86 -21.03
N SER A 176 4.21 23.12 -21.83
CA SER A 176 2.80 22.88 -21.54
C SER A 176 2.65 21.42 -21.12
N PRO A 177 2.25 21.14 -19.87
CA PRO A 177 2.04 19.78 -19.41
C PRO A 177 0.87 19.16 -20.19
N GLY A 178 1.09 17.95 -20.70
CA GLY A 178 0.07 17.17 -21.40
C GLY A 178 0.27 15.68 -21.13
N ILE A 179 -0.54 14.81 -21.76
CA ILE A 179 -0.50 13.35 -21.52
C ILE A 179 0.88 12.75 -21.76
N TRP A 180 1.69 13.35 -22.63
CA TRP A 180 3.07 12.96 -22.93
C TRP A 180 4.00 13.01 -21.71
N THR A 181 3.68 13.81 -20.70
CA THR A 181 4.47 13.91 -19.46
C THR A 181 4.47 12.61 -18.66
N SER A 182 3.50 11.71 -18.92
CA SER A 182 3.50 10.36 -18.35
C SER A 182 4.78 9.58 -18.66
N GLN A 183 5.40 9.81 -19.82
CA GLN A 183 6.68 9.19 -20.17
C GLN A 183 7.83 9.67 -19.28
N LEU A 184 7.87 10.97 -19.00
CA LEU A 184 8.88 11.56 -18.13
C LEU A 184 8.69 11.06 -16.69
N ILE A 185 7.45 10.91 -16.22
CA ILE A 185 7.15 10.30 -14.92
C ILE A 185 7.67 8.86 -14.88
N ALA A 186 7.41 8.05 -15.90
CA ALA A 186 7.90 6.67 -15.98
C ALA A 186 9.43 6.59 -16.01
N ILE A 187 10.10 7.49 -16.74
CA ILE A 187 11.56 7.59 -16.76
C ILE A 187 12.09 7.93 -15.38
N VAL A 188 11.53 8.93 -14.69
CA VAL A 188 11.94 9.29 -13.32
C VAL A 188 11.80 8.09 -12.38
N MET A 189 10.71 7.33 -12.47
CA MET A 189 10.52 6.11 -11.68
C MET A 189 11.57 5.02 -11.98
N SER A 190 11.90 4.79 -13.25
CA SER A 190 12.91 3.82 -13.63
C SER A 190 14.32 4.26 -13.21
N VAL A 191 14.67 5.54 -13.40
CA VAL A 191 15.96 6.10 -12.98
C VAL A 191 16.12 6.09 -11.47
N SER A 192 15.07 6.40 -10.70
CA SER A 192 15.15 6.35 -9.24
C SER A 192 15.45 4.94 -8.72
N TYR A 193 14.96 3.90 -9.40
CA TYR A 193 15.26 2.50 -9.06
C TYR A 193 16.67 2.06 -9.47
N ILE A 194 17.25 2.66 -10.52
CA ILE A 194 18.67 2.47 -10.83
C ILE A 194 19.51 3.03 -9.68
N LEU A 195 19.24 4.27 -9.25
CA LEU A 195 19.90 4.87 -8.08
C LEU A 195 19.72 3.98 -6.84
N TYR A 196 18.51 3.47 -6.60
CA TYR A 196 18.21 2.61 -5.47
C TYR A 196 19.08 1.35 -5.45
N LEU A 197 19.22 0.68 -6.60
CA LEU A 197 20.10 -0.48 -6.72
C LEU A 197 21.56 -0.08 -6.55
N THR A 198 22.01 1.04 -7.13
CA THR A 198 23.38 1.54 -6.98
C THR A 198 23.72 1.76 -5.51
N ILE A 199 22.82 2.39 -4.73
CA ILE A 199 23.02 2.60 -3.30
C ILE A 199 23.21 1.28 -2.57
N TYR A 200 22.41 0.25 -2.89
CA TYR A 200 22.64 -1.07 -2.30
C TYR A 200 24.03 -1.60 -2.63
N LEU A 201 24.39 -1.64 -3.91
CA LEU A 201 25.64 -2.22 -4.39
C LEU A 201 26.88 -1.49 -3.89
N THR A 202 26.81 -0.19 -3.61
CA THR A 202 27.97 0.61 -3.15
C THR A 202 28.06 0.73 -1.63
N MET A 203 26.94 0.71 -0.90
CA MET A 203 26.96 0.92 0.55
C MET A 203 27.04 -0.36 1.37
N PHE A 204 26.75 -1.53 0.80
CA PHE A 204 26.70 -2.78 1.56
C PHE A 204 27.44 -3.92 0.88
N ASP A 205 28.09 -4.72 1.71
CA ASP A 205 28.76 -5.95 1.26
C ASP A 205 27.74 -7.08 1.09
N PHE A 206 27.72 -7.63 -0.12
CA PHE A 206 26.96 -8.83 -0.45
C PHE A 206 27.90 -10.01 -0.72
N PRO A 207 27.44 -11.26 -0.50
CA PRO A 207 28.21 -12.44 -0.82
C PRO A 207 28.65 -12.42 -2.28
N LYS A 208 29.85 -12.93 -2.55
CA LYS A 208 30.32 -13.13 -3.93
C LYS A 208 29.32 -14.00 -4.68
N LEU A 209 28.99 -13.61 -5.90
CA LEU A 209 28.09 -14.38 -6.74
C LEU A 209 28.78 -15.68 -7.18
N SER A 210 28.29 -16.80 -6.67
CA SER A 210 28.61 -18.15 -7.15
C SER A 210 27.62 -18.59 -8.24
N LEU A 211 28.01 -19.57 -9.06
CA LEU A 211 27.09 -20.21 -10.00
C LEU A 211 25.96 -20.91 -9.22
N PRO A 212 24.70 -20.80 -9.68
CA PRO A 212 23.57 -21.36 -8.96
C PRO A 212 23.62 -22.90 -8.97
N ASP A 213 23.57 -23.49 -7.78
CA ASP A 213 23.51 -24.94 -7.60
C ASP A 213 22.07 -25.44 -7.84
N ARG A 214 21.92 -26.49 -8.65
CA ARG A 214 20.63 -27.13 -8.94
C ARG A 214 19.93 -27.60 -7.67
N GLU A 215 20.67 -28.04 -6.66
CA GLU A 215 20.09 -28.49 -5.39
C GLU A 215 19.41 -27.32 -4.66
N ILE A 216 20.10 -26.18 -4.56
CA ILE A 216 19.58 -24.98 -3.88
C ILE A 216 18.41 -24.39 -4.64
N LEU A 217 18.47 -24.35 -5.98
CA LEU A 217 17.33 -23.93 -6.80
C LEU A 217 16.09 -24.78 -6.55
N LYS A 218 16.26 -26.10 -6.42
CA LYS A 218 15.17 -27.03 -6.10
C LYS A 218 14.61 -26.77 -4.70
N LYS A 219 15.46 -26.55 -3.69
CA LYS A 219 15.03 -26.20 -2.33
C LYS A 219 14.22 -24.90 -2.33
N LEU A 220 14.75 -23.84 -2.93
CA LEU A 220 14.07 -22.53 -3.05
C LEU A 220 12.72 -22.63 -3.74
N TRP A 221 12.64 -23.35 -4.87
CA TRP A 221 11.40 -23.51 -5.62
C TRP A 221 10.36 -24.36 -4.89
N SER A 222 10.79 -25.46 -4.23
CA SER A 222 9.88 -26.36 -3.50
C SER A 222 9.15 -25.66 -2.36
N PHE A 223 9.83 -24.72 -1.68
CA PHE A 223 9.24 -23.88 -0.65
C PHE A 223 8.33 -22.79 -1.22
N SER A 224 8.70 -22.24 -2.38
CA SER A 224 8.01 -21.07 -2.96
C SER A 224 6.72 -21.43 -3.69
N ARG A 225 6.66 -22.59 -4.37
CA ARG A 225 5.52 -22.96 -5.23
C ARG A 225 4.12 -22.85 -4.59
N PRO A 226 3.84 -23.29 -3.33
CA PRO A 226 2.47 -23.22 -2.81
C PRO A 226 2.02 -21.78 -2.52
N LEU A 227 2.97 -20.86 -2.33
CA LEU A 227 2.70 -19.46 -2.02
C LEU A 227 2.50 -18.61 -3.28
N VAL A 228 2.89 -19.10 -4.47
CA VAL A 228 2.69 -18.39 -5.74
C VAL A 228 1.21 -18.21 -6.06
N ILE A 229 0.35 -19.20 -5.74
CA ILE A 229 -1.09 -19.13 -6.03
C ILE A 229 -1.73 -17.95 -5.29
N SER A 230 -1.41 -17.75 -4.00
CA SER A 230 -1.89 -16.58 -3.26
C SER A 230 -1.41 -15.27 -3.87
N THR A 231 -0.16 -15.22 -4.34
CA THR A 231 0.38 -14.02 -4.99
C THR A 231 -0.36 -13.71 -6.30
N ILE A 232 -0.73 -14.72 -7.10
CA ILE A 232 -1.52 -14.51 -8.32
C ILE A 232 -2.87 -13.87 -7.99
N ILE A 233 -3.61 -14.45 -7.02
CA ILE A 233 -4.94 -13.97 -6.62
C ILE A 233 -4.89 -12.52 -6.16
N ASP A 234 -3.91 -12.15 -5.33
CA ASP A 234 -3.78 -10.80 -4.78
C ASP A 234 -3.46 -9.75 -5.87
N ARG A 235 -2.83 -10.14 -7.00
CA ARG A 235 -2.45 -9.22 -8.08
C ARG A 235 -3.55 -8.94 -9.08
N ILE A 236 -4.48 -9.87 -9.22
CA ILE A 236 -5.65 -9.72 -10.09
C ILE A 236 -6.57 -8.59 -9.60
N VAL A 237 -6.51 -8.21 -8.32
CA VAL A 237 -7.26 -7.07 -7.75
C VAL A 237 -6.94 -5.73 -8.44
N SER A 238 -5.79 -5.61 -9.11
CA SER A 238 -5.44 -4.40 -9.89
C SER A 238 -6.11 -4.31 -11.27
N LEU A 239 -7.03 -5.24 -11.59
CA LEU A 239 -7.80 -5.22 -12.83
C LEU A 239 -8.73 -4.01 -12.93
N ASP A 240 -9.19 -3.48 -11.79
CA ASP A 240 -10.04 -2.28 -11.69
C ASP A 240 -9.57 -1.13 -12.60
N ARG A 241 -8.28 -0.80 -12.56
CA ARG A 241 -7.66 0.27 -13.36
C ARG A 241 -7.63 -0.04 -14.85
N ILE A 242 -7.54 -1.31 -15.21
CA ILE A 242 -7.52 -1.76 -16.61
C ILE A 242 -8.94 -1.73 -17.17
N ILE A 243 -9.93 -2.17 -16.38
CA ILE A 243 -11.35 -2.09 -16.74
C ILE A 243 -11.76 -0.62 -16.88
N LEU A 244 -11.40 0.25 -15.91
CA LEU A 244 -11.64 1.69 -16.00
C LEU A 244 -11.02 2.31 -17.26
N GLN A 245 -9.75 1.99 -17.56
CA GLN A 245 -9.08 2.49 -18.76
C GLN A 245 -9.82 2.06 -20.03
N TYR A 246 -10.29 0.82 -20.09
CA TYR A 246 -10.96 0.27 -21.25
C TYR A 246 -12.30 0.97 -21.55
N PHE A 247 -13.03 1.39 -20.51
CA PHE A 247 -14.38 1.95 -20.66
C PHE A 247 -14.48 3.50 -20.58
N TYR A 248 -13.62 4.19 -19.82
CA TYR A 248 -13.80 5.62 -19.49
C TYR A 248 -12.59 6.54 -19.74
N MET A 249 -11.45 6.01 -20.22
CA MET A 249 -10.19 6.75 -20.52
C MET A 249 -9.26 7.02 -19.31
N ALA A 250 -8.03 7.45 -19.60
CA ALA A 250 -6.95 7.66 -18.65
C ALA A 250 -7.28 8.68 -17.55
N PHE A 251 -8.14 9.66 -17.85
CA PHE A 251 -8.53 10.67 -16.88
C PHE A 251 -9.22 10.06 -15.63
N GLU A 252 -10.17 9.15 -15.84
CA GLU A 252 -10.89 8.47 -14.76
C GLU A 252 -9.98 7.54 -13.96
N VAL A 253 -9.06 6.84 -14.65
CA VAL A 253 -8.01 6.04 -14.00
C VAL A 253 -7.13 6.93 -13.13
N GLY A 254 -6.81 8.14 -13.58
CA GLY A 254 -6.04 9.12 -12.84
C GLY A 254 -6.73 9.52 -11.54
N ILE A 255 -8.02 9.84 -11.58
CA ILE A 255 -8.82 10.18 -10.40
C ILE A 255 -8.83 9.03 -9.40
N TYR A 256 -9.20 7.84 -9.87
CA TYR A 256 -9.26 6.64 -9.04
C TYR A 256 -7.92 6.35 -8.39
N PHE A 257 -6.85 6.35 -9.19
CA PHE A 257 -5.50 6.01 -8.72
C PHE A 257 -4.94 7.05 -7.76
N SER A 258 -5.26 8.33 -7.95
CA SER A 258 -4.92 9.39 -6.99
C SER A 258 -5.55 9.12 -5.63
N PHE A 259 -6.86 8.87 -5.56
CA PHE A 259 -7.53 8.60 -4.28
C PHE A 259 -7.11 7.27 -3.66
N TYR A 260 -6.94 6.23 -4.47
CA TYR A 260 -6.38 4.95 -4.02
C TYR A 260 -5.01 5.17 -3.36
N ARG A 261 -4.13 5.95 -3.99
CA ARG A 261 -2.81 6.25 -3.44
C ARG A 261 -2.91 7.04 -2.13
N MET A 262 -3.81 8.03 -2.06
CA MET A 262 -4.06 8.79 -0.84
C MET A 262 -4.54 7.90 0.31
N VAL A 263 -5.34 6.87 0.04
CA VAL A 263 -5.83 5.99 1.11
C VAL A 263 -4.85 4.86 1.44
N SER A 264 -4.10 4.36 0.46
CA SER A 264 -3.18 3.21 0.63
C SER A 264 -2.14 3.40 1.74
N VAL A 265 -1.87 4.66 2.09
CA VAL A 265 -1.04 5.06 3.22
C VAL A 265 -1.51 4.48 4.55
N MET A 266 -2.83 4.38 4.76
CA MET A 266 -3.40 3.76 5.95
C MET A 266 -2.89 2.32 6.11
N GLN A 267 -2.76 1.58 5.00
CA GLN A 267 -2.29 0.20 5.01
C GLN A 267 -0.79 0.11 5.35
N VAL A 268 0.01 1.05 4.86
CA VAL A 268 1.45 1.13 5.18
C VAL A 268 1.63 1.37 6.67
N TYR A 269 0.90 2.33 7.24
CA TYR A 269 0.92 2.59 8.68
C TYR A 269 0.35 1.44 9.50
N GLY A 270 -0.72 0.79 9.03
CA GLY A 270 -1.37 -0.31 9.75
C GLY A 270 -0.41 -1.45 10.02
N LYS A 271 0.46 -1.76 9.05
CA LYS A 271 1.54 -2.73 9.21
C LYS A 271 2.55 -2.29 10.27
N SER A 272 2.98 -1.01 10.23
CA SER A 272 3.94 -0.45 11.19
C SER A 272 3.42 -0.41 12.62
N LEU A 273 2.18 0.01 12.82
CA LEU A 273 1.59 0.17 14.16
C LEU A 273 1.44 -1.16 14.88
N ILE A 274 1.10 -2.24 14.15
CA ILE A 274 1.07 -3.59 14.74
C ILE A 274 2.44 -3.99 15.24
N PHE A 275 3.50 -3.67 14.50
CA PHE A 275 4.84 -3.97 14.96
C PHE A 275 5.21 -3.22 16.24
N VAL A 276 4.72 -2.00 16.46
CA VAL A 276 4.96 -1.19 17.68
C VAL A 276 4.11 -1.70 18.86
N ILE A 277 2.82 -1.95 18.58
CA ILE A 277 1.83 -2.32 19.58
C ILE A 277 2.05 -3.76 20.06
N PHE A 278 2.41 -4.69 19.17
CA PHE A 278 2.48 -6.12 19.47
C PHE A 278 3.57 -6.48 20.50
N PRO A 279 4.86 -6.10 20.37
CA PRO A 279 5.89 -6.41 21.35
C PRO A 279 5.67 -5.73 22.71
N ALA A 280 5.12 -4.52 22.71
CA ALA A 280 4.79 -3.80 23.94
C ALA A 280 3.67 -4.51 24.74
N MET A 281 2.76 -5.19 24.04
CA MET A 281 1.71 -6.02 24.63
C MET A 281 2.18 -7.43 25.04
N THR A 282 3.28 -7.95 24.46
CA THR A 282 3.86 -9.26 24.83
C THR A 282 4.66 -9.28 26.13
N LYS A 283 4.75 -8.16 26.86
CA LYS A 283 5.52 -8.05 28.11
C LYS A 283 4.89 -8.74 29.33
N SER A 284 3.79 -9.46 29.16
CA SER A 284 3.14 -10.24 30.21
C SER A 284 2.54 -11.53 29.66
N SER A 285 2.33 -12.46 30.58
CA SER A 285 1.69 -13.78 30.48
C SER A 285 0.23 -13.74 30.00
N PHE A 286 -0.08 -12.97 28.95
CA PHE A 286 -1.43 -12.82 28.41
C PHE A 286 -1.78 -13.94 27.44
N ASP A 287 -3.06 -14.33 27.46
CA ASP A 287 -3.66 -15.15 26.41
C ASP A 287 -3.52 -14.43 25.06
N LYS A 288 -3.14 -15.18 24.02
CA LYS A 288 -3.04 -14.70 22.64
C LYS A 288 -4.35 -14.08 22.15
N ARG A 289 -5.49 -14.47 22.72
CA ARG A 289 -6.83 -13.91 22.43
C ARG A 289 -7.00 -12.49 22.98
N ASP A 290 -6.60 -12.24 24.23
CA ASP A 290 -6.67 -10.89 24.82
C ASP A 290 -5.75 -9.91 24.10
N LEU A 291 -4.59 -10.40 23.65
CA LEU A 291 -3.68 -9.63 22.80
C LEU A 291 -4.32 -9.26 21.46
N LEU A 292 -5.10 -10.17 20.85
CA LEU A 292 -5.83 -9.87 19.62
C LEU A 292 -6.91 -8.80 19.86
N VAL A 293 -7.73 -8.94 20.90
CA VAL A 293 -8.80 -7.98 21.22
C VAL A 293 -8.24 -6.58 21.45
N ARG A 294 -7.19 -6.46 22.27
CA ARG A 294 -6.54 -5.18 22.57
C ARG A 294 -5.83 -4.59 21.35
N SER A 295 -5.13 -5.40 20.56
CA SER A 295 -4.47 -4.90 19.35
C SER A 295 -5.49 -4.45 18.30
N SER A 296 -6.64 -5.13 18.19
CA SER A 296 -7.76 -4.69 17.35
C SER A 296 -8.35 -3.37 17.85
N LYS A 297 -8.59 -3.22 19.16
CA LYS A 297 -9.09 -1.98 19.80
C LYS A 297 -8.18 -0.78 19.47
N TYR A 298 -6.87 -0.90 19.68
CA TYR A 298 -5.94 0.20 19.39
C TYR A 298 -5.81 0.47 17.89
N THR A 299 -5.81 -0.58 17.06
CA THR A 299 -5.79 -0.44 15.60
C THR A 299 -7.01 0.35 15.13
N ILE A 300 -8.22 -0.05 15.52
CA ILE A 300 -9.43 0.64 15.09
C ILE A 300 -9.48 2.07 15.64
N PHE A 301 -9.08 2.30 16.89
CA PHE A 301 -9.04 3.64 17.48
C PHE A 301 -8.13 4.59 16.68
N VAL A 302 -6.89 4.19 16.39
CA VAL A 302 -5.94 5.06 15.69
C VAL A 302 -6.37 5.31 14.24
N PHE A 303 -6.82 4.28 13.53
CA PHE A 303 -7.14 4.41 12.11
C PHE A 303 -8.51 5.03 11.83
N SER A 304 -9.46 4.98 12.77
CA SER A 304 -10.77 5.65 12.61
C SER A 304 -10.69 7.17 12.74
N ALA A 305 -9.59 7.72 13.24
CA ALA A 305 -9.33 9.15 13.16
C ALA A 305 -9.26 9.64 11.70
N VAL A 306 -8.80 8.78 10.76
CA VAL A 306 -8.71 9.14 9.34
C VAL A 306 -10.09 9.39 8.71
N PRO A 307 -11.07 8.47 8.75
CA PRO A 307 -12.41 8.78 8.28
C PRO A 307 -13.07 9.94 9.02
N ALA A 308 -12.85 10.09 10.33
CA ALA A 308 -13.39 11.23 11.10
C ALA A 308 -12.94 12.59 10.53
N ILE A 309 -11.72 12.68 10.00
CA ILE A 309 -11.17 13.89 9.38
C ILE A 309 -11.52 13.97 7.89
N VAL A 310 -11.34 12.88 7.14
CA VAL A 310 -11.40 12.90 5.67
C VAL A 310 -12.82 12.92 5.14
N LEU A 311 -13.79 12.28 5.81
CA LEU A 311 -15.19 12.31 5.36
C LEU A 311 -15.76 13.73 5.28
N PRO A 312 -15.65 14.57 6.33
CA PRO A 312 -16.14 15.94 6.26
C PRO A 312 -15.26 16.84 5.40
N LEU A 313 -13.95 16.57 5.29
CA LEU A 313 -13.01 17.41 4.52
C LEU A 313 -12.72 16.89 3.11
N SER A 314 -13.47 15.90 2.60
CA SER A 314 -13.12 15.19 1.36
C SER A 314 -12.98 16.16 0.18
N TRP A 315 -13.92 17.10 0.04
CA TRP A 315 -13.88 18.13 -1.00
C TRP A 315 -12.62 19.00 -0.86
N THR A 316 -12.37 19.52 0.33
CA THR A 316 -11.27 20.46 0.57
C THR A 316 -9.91 19.79 0.42
N ILE A 317 -9.75 18.56 0.93
CA ILE A 317 -8.54 17.75 0.77
C ILE A 317 -8.28 17.50 -0.72
N SER A 318 -9.29 17.05 -1.47
CA SER A 318 -9.15 16.84 -2.91
C SER A 318 -8.79 18.12 -3.66
N ASN A 319 -9.39 19.26 -3.27
CA ASN A 319 -9.12 20.56 -3.88
C ASN A 319 -7.68 21.06 -3.62
N LEU A 320 -7.01 20.63 -2.55
CA LEU A 320 -5.58 20.91 -2.32
C LEU A 320 -4.71 20.35 -3.46
N PHE A 321 -5.07 19.19 -3.99
CA PHE A 321 -4.39 18.56 -5.11
C PHE A 321 -4.84 19.17 -6.44
N SER A 322 -6.13 19.16 -6.74
CA SER A 322 -6.70 19.85 -7.90
C SER A 322 -8.20 20.07 -7.76
N ARG A 323 -8.71 21.12 -8.41
CA ARG A 323 -10.17 21.37 -8.49
C ARG A 323 -10.89 20.20 -9.16
N THR A 324 -10.23 19.56 -10.13
CA THR A 324 -10.73 18.38 -10.83
C THR A 324 -10.99 17.21 -9.89
N LEU A 325 -10.07 16.93 -8.96
CA LEU A 325 -10.29 15.88 -7.96
C LEU A 325 -11.40 16.24 -6.98
N ALA A 326 -11.59 17.52 -6.65
CA ALA A 326 -12.66 17.94 -5.74
C ALA A 326 -14.05 17.48 -6.23
N LEU A 327 -14.30 17.54 -7.54
CA LEU A 327 -15.55 17.07 -8.17
C LEU A 327 -15.83 15.58 -7.95
N TYR A 328 -14.79 14.78 -7.72
CA TYR A 328 -14.89 13.33 -7.48
C TYR A 328 -14.64 12.97 -6.01
N SER A 329 -14.82 13.91 -5.09
CA SER A 329 -14.50 13.69 -3.66
C SER A 329 -15.30 12.56 -2.99
N ASP A 330 -16.43 12.14 -3.56
CA ASP A 330 -17.19 10.98 -3.07
C ASP A 330 -16.41 9.66 -3.23
N VAL A 331 -15.58 9.56 -4.26
CA VAL A 331 -14.68 8.42 -4.47
C VAL A 331 -13.68 8.31 -3.30
N LEU A 332 -13.15 9.45 -2.84
CA LEU A 332 -12.28 9.49 -1.65
C LEU A 332 -13.03 9.04 -0.40
N LYS A 333 -14.28 9.46 -0.20
CA LYS A 333 -15.09 9.03 0.97
C LYS A 333 -15.22 7.51 1.00
N ILE A 334 -15.57 6.89 -0.14
CA ILE A 334 -15.74 5.44 -0.25
C ILE A 334 -14.40 4.72 -0.02
N LEU A 335 -13.33 5.18 -0.65
CA LEU A 335 -12.03 4.53 -0.51
C LEU A 335 -11.49 4.65 0.92
N VAL A 336 -11.73 5.73 1.65
CA VAL A 336 -11.32 5.83 3.06
C VAL A 336 -12.02 4.78 3.92
N LEU A 337 -13.30 4.47 3.65
CA LEU A 337 -14.01 3.37 4.30
C LEU A 337 -13.40 2.01 3.95
N TRP A 338 -12.92 1.83 2.72
CA TRP A 338 -12.14 0.65 2.34
C TRP A 338 -10.80 0.59 3.10
N GLY A 339 -10.13 1.72 3.26
CA GLY A 339 -8.88 1.85 4.01
C GLY A 339 -8.98 1.36 5.45
N ILE A 340 -10.02 1.78 6.18
CA ILE A 340 -10.25 1.33 7.56
C ILE A 340 -10.56 -0.18 7.63
N LEU A 341 -11.37 -0.72 6.72
CA LEU A 341 -11.66 -2.16 6.68
C LEU A 341 -10.38 -2.98 6.46
N THR A 342 -9.53 -2.57 5.51
CA THR A 342 -8.27 -3.28 5.22
C THR A 342 -7.25 -3.21 6.36
N VAL A 343 -7.26 -2.16 7.18
CA VAL A 343 -6.38 -2.08 8.35
C VAL A 343 -6.95 -2.84 9.55
N SER A 344 -8.27 -2.80 9.76
CA SER A 344 -8.94 -3.46 10.88
C SER A 344 -8.78 -4.98 10.87
N VAL A 345 -8.62 -5.59 9.69
CA VAL A 345 -8.48 -7.06 9.55
C VAL A 345 -7.07 -7.56 9.85
N ILE A 346 -6.05 -6.70 9.88
CA ILE A 346 -4.65 -7.14 9.97
C ILE A 346 -4.36 -7.93 11.26
N PRO A 347 -4.81 -7.51 12.47
CA PRO A 347 -4.59 -8.30 13.69
C PRO A 347 -5.17 -9.72 13.59
N TYR A 348 -6.38 -9.85 13.04
CA TYR A 348 -7.04 -11.14 12.83
C TYR A 348 -6.29 -12.02 11.84
N ARG A 349 -5.82 -11.43 10.74
CA ARG A 349 -5.03 -12.15 9.74
C ARG A 349 -3.75 -12.73 10.36
N ILE A 350 -3.04 -11.95 11.16
CA ILE A 350 -1.81 -12.40 11.85
C ILE A 350 -2.14 -13.52 12.84
N PHE A 351 -3.23 -13.39 13.59
CA PHE A 351 -3.69 -14.44 14.48
C PHE A 351 -3.96 -15.76 13.73
N LEU A 352 -4.69 -15.70 12.61
CA LEU A 352 -5.04 -16.86 11.79
C LEU A 352 -3.82 -17.48 11.09
N MET A 353 -2.80 -16.70 10.73
CA MET A 353 -1.57 -17.22 10.09
C MET A 353 -0.83 -18.26 10.96
N ASN A 354 -1.03 -18.23 12.28
CA ASN A 354 -0.47 -19.21 13.21
C ASN A 354 -1.10 -20.62 13.07
N PHE A 355 -2.25 -20.74 12.40
CA PHE A 355 -2.95 -22.02 12.20
C PHE A 355 -2.88 -22.44 10.72
N ALA A 356 -2.68 -23.75 10.48
CA ALA A 356 -2.65 -24.28 9.11
C ALA A 356 -3.98 -24.04 8.36
N GLU A 357 -5.11 -24.29 9.03
CA GLU A 357 -6.46 -24.01 8.51
C GLU A 357 -6.72 -22.51 8.33
N GLY A 358 -6.10 -21.67 9.17
CA GLY A 358 -6.21 -20.22 9.06
C GLY A 358 -5.52 -19.69 7.79
N ARG A 359 -4.38 -20.25 7.39
CA ARG A 359 -3.72 -19.90 6.11
C ARG A 359 -4.60 -20.25 4.91
N ARG A 360 -5.27 -21.41 4.93
CA ARG A 360 -6.21 -21.82 3.88
C ARG A 360 -7.41 -20.86 3.81
N SER A 361 -7.93 -20.46 4.97
CA SER A 361 -9.04 -19.52 5.06
C SER A 361 -8.69 -18.14 4.53
N ILE A 362 -7.48 -17.64 4.79
CA ILE A 362 -6.98 -16.37 4.23
C ILE A 362 -6.92 -16.42 2.71
N MET A 363 -6.45 -17.54 2.14
CA MET A 363 -6.41 -17.74 0.70
C MET A 363 -7.81 -17.71 0.07
N TRP A 364 -8.77 -18.44 0.66
CA TRP A 364 -10.16 -18.43 0.19
C TRP A 364 -10.84 -17.07 0.34
N ALA A 365 -10.59 -16.37 1.45
CA ALA A 365 -11.10 -15.02 1.66
C ALA A 365 -10.57 -14.05 0.60
N SER A 366 -9.27 -14.14 0.26
CA SER A 366 -8.68 -13.33 -0.82
C SER A 366 -9.31 -13.68 -2.18
N GLY A 367 -9.42 -14.97 -2.49
CA GLY A 367 -10.07 -15.42 -3.74
C GLY A 367 -11.51 -14.95 -3.88
N ALA A 368 -12.30 -15.04 -2.82
CA ALA A 368 -13.68 -14.55 -2.79
C ALA A 368 -13.74 -13.03 -2.97
N ALA A 369 -12.91 -12.27 -2.25
CA ALA A 369 -12.85 -10.82 -2.36
C ALA A 369 -12.44 -10.36 -3.76
N THR A 370 -11.41 -10.99 -4.36
CA THR A 370 -10.97 -10.72 -5.73
C THR A 370 -12.09 -11.03 -6.73
N ALA A 371 -12.78 -12.17 -6.59
CA ALA A 371 -13.91 -12.50 -7.44
C ALA A 371 -15.05 -11.47 -7.30
N THR A 372 -15.40 -11.08 -6.08
CA THR A 372 -16.39 -10.01 -5.83
C THR A 372 -15.97 -8.70 -6.49
N ASN A 373 -14.70 -8.30 -6.36
CA ASN A 373 -14.18 -7.08 -6.96
C ASN A 373 -14.33 -7.10 -8.49
N ILE A 374 -13.85 -8.16 -9.16
CA ILE A 374 -13.94 -8.28 -10.62
C ILE A 374 -15.39 -8.27 -11.10
N VAL A 375 -16.27 -9.04 -10.44
CA VAL A 375 -17.68 -9.12 -10.83
C VAL A 375 -18.36 -7.76 -10.67
N LEU A 376 -18.14 -7.07 -9.55
CA LEU A 376 -18.71 -5.74 -9.33
C LEU A 376 -18.10 -4.70 -10.26
N ASP A 377 -16.81 -4.77 -10.56
CA ASP A 377 -16.16 -3.85 -11.49
C ASP A 377 -16.72 -4.02 -12.92
N LEU A 378 -16.94 -5.26 -13.37
CA LEU A 378 -17.57 -5.54 -14.67
C LEU A 378 -19.03 -5.10 -14.76
N ILE A 379 -19.75 -5.05 -13.63
CA ILE A 379 -21.16 -4.63 -13.58
C ILE A 379 -21.27 -3.12 -13.40
N LEU A 380 -20.53 -2.53 -12.45
CA LEU A 380 -20.72 -1.16 -11.99
C LEU A 380 -19.95 -0.13 -12.81
N ILE A 381 -18.78 -0.49 -13.36
CA ILE A 381 -17.97 0.45 -14.14
C ILE A 381 -18.64 0.75 -15.48
N PRO A 382 -18.91 -0.23 -16.37
CA PRO A 382 -19.32 0.05 -17.74
C PRO A 382 -20.73 0.59 -17.81
N SER A 383 -21.00 1.50 -18.75
CA SER A 383 -22.37 1.94 -19.06
C SER A 383 -23.10 0.95 -19.98
N ARG A 384 -22.36 0.18 -20.79
CA ARG A 384 -22.88 -0.88 -21.66
C ARG A 384 -21.84 -1.98 -21.85
N ILE A 385 -22.29 -3.23 -21.91
CA ILE A 385 -21.52 -4.37 -22.44
C ILE A 385 -22.37 -5.01 -23.52
N GLY A 386 -21.93 -4.91 -24.79
CA GLY A 386 -22.75 -5.32 -25.93
C GLY A 386 -24.06 -4.51 -25.97
N GLU A 387 -25.19 -5.20 -25.97
CA GLU A 387 -26.53 -4.59 -25.98
C GLU A 387 -27.08 -4.30 -24.59
N VAL A 388 -26.48 -4.85 -23.53
CA VAL A 388 -26.98 -4.72 -22.16
C VAL A 388 -26.56 -3.36 -21.58
N ARG A 389 -27.54 -2.58 -21.11
CA ARG A 389 -27.30 -1.33 -20.36
C ARG A 389 -26.95 -1.65 -18.91
N LEU A 390 -25.87 -1.08 -18.44
CA LEU A 390 -25.34 -1.25 -17.09
C LEU A 390 -25.31 0.10 -16.35
N PRO A 391 -25.12 0.10 -15.02
CA PRO A 391 -25.12 1.32 -14.20
C PRO A 391 -24.20 2.44 -14.67
N GLY A 392 -23.04 2.12 -15.24
CA GLY A 392 -22.14 3.13 -15.80
C GLY A 392 -21.57 4.11 -14.78
N LEU A 393 -21.27 3.65 -13.55
CA LEU A 393 -20.79 4.49 -12.45
C LEU A 393 -19.31 4.87 -12.58
N GLY A 394 -18.57 4.36 -13.58
CA GLY A 394 -17.18 4.72 -13.84
C GLY A 394 -16.29 4.57 -12.60
N VAL A 395 -15.53 5.63 -12.28
CA VAL A 395 -14.68 5.74 -11.07
C VAL A 395 -15.40 5.37 -9.77
N LEU A 396 -16.66 5.80 -9.61
CA LEU A 396 -17.44 5.53 -8.39
C LEU A 396 -17.75 4.04 -8.27
N GLY A 397 -18.07 3.40 -9.40
CA GLY A 397 -18.30 1.95 -9.49
C GLY A 397 -17.09 1.14 -9.01
N ALA A 398 -15.89 1.50 -9.48
CA ALA A 398 -14.64 0.85 -9.05
C ALA A 398 -14.37 1.00 -7.54
N ALA A 399 -14.65 2.17 -6.97
CA ALA A 399 -14.50 2.38 -5.53
C ALA A 399 -15.49 1.56 -4.71
N ILE A 400 -16.75 1.45 -5.17
CA ILE A 400 -17.77 0.60 -4.53
C ILE A 400 -17.39 -0.88 -4.63
N GLY A 401 -16.95 -1.35 -5.81
CA GLY A 401 -16.49 -2.72 -6.01
C GLY A 401 -15.33 -3.09 -5.08
N THR A 402 -14.38 -2.17 -4.93
CA THR A 402 -13.23 -2.30 -4.02
C THR A 402 -13.65 -2.34 -2.55
N LEU A 403 -14.57 -1.46 -2.13
CA LEU A 403 -15.12 -1.46 -0.78
C LEU A 403 -15.86 -2.77 -0.47
N ALA A 404 -16.75 -3.21 -1.36
CA ALA A 404 -17.52 -4.44 -1.20
C ALA A 404 -16.62 -5.67 -1.10
N ALA A 405 -15.57 -5.76 -1.91
CA ALA A 405 -14.57 -6.83 -1.81
C ALA A 405 -13.87 -6.83 -0.44
N ALA A 406 -13.52 -5.66 0.11
CA ALA A 406 -12.93 -5.57 1.45
C ALA A 406 -13.92 -5.95 2.56
N VAL A 407 -15.22 -5.70 2.39
CA VAL A 407 -16.27 -6.17 3.30
C VAL A 407 -16.34 -7.70 3.29
N VAL A 408 -16.38 -8.32 2.10
CA VAL A 408 -16.37 -9.79 1.95
C VAL A 408 -15.12 -10.39 2.61
N TYR A 409 -13.94 -9.84 2.32
CA TYR A 409 -12.69 -10.28 2.93
C TYR A 409 -12.73 -10.21 4.46
N ASN A 410 -13.16 -9.05 5.00
CA ASN A 410 -13.26 -8.84 6.44
C ASN A 410 -14.22 -9.83 7.11
N LEU A 411 -15.39 -10.04 6.51
CA LEU A 411 -16.41 -10.92 7.05
C LEU A 411 -15.88 -12.35 7.17
N ILE A 412 -15.30 -12.89 6.09
CA ILE A 412 -14.77 -14.26 6.10
C ILE A 412 -13.66 -14.43 7.16
N ILE A 413 -12.69 -13.50 7.19
CA ILE A 413 -11.59 -13.56 8.17
C ILE A 413 -12.10 -13.48 9.61
N ARG A 414 -13.08 -12.61 9.89
CA ARG A 414 -13.66 -12.46 11.22
C ARG A 414 -14.46 -13.69 11.63
N LEU A 415 -15.28 -14.25 10.74
CA LEU A 415 -16.02 -15.49 11.01
C LEU A 415 -15.07 -16.64 11.36
N GLU A 416 -13.96 -16.77 10.63
CA GLU A 416 -12.94 -17.79 10.93
C GLU A 416 -12.21 -17.54 12.25
N ALA A 417 -11.92 -16.28 12.60
CA ALA A 417 -11.36 -15.96 13.90
C ALA A 417 -12.32 -16.33 15.05
N VAL A 418 -13.62 -16.07 14.88
CA VAL A 418 -14.67 -16.43 15.86
C VAL A 418 -14.77 -17.94 16.03
N LYS A 419 -14.73 -18.72 14.94
CA LYS A 419 -14.67 -20.20 15.00
C LYS A 419 -13.48 -20.72 15.80
N LYS A 420 -12.39 -19.94 15.92
CA LYS A 420 -11.19 -20.27 16.71
C LYS A 420 -11.24 -19.75 18.15
N GLY A 421 -12.41 -19.32 18.61
CA GLY A 421 -12.67 -18.91 19.99
C GLY A 421 -12.20 -17.50 20.31
N VAL A 422 -12.00 -16.65 19.30
CA VAL A 422 -11.92 -15.20 19.51
C VAL A 422 -13.35 -14.73 19.80
N PRO A 423 -13.61 -13.98 20.89
CA PRO A 423 -14.94 -13.44 21.13
C PRO A 423 -15.40 -12.68 19.88
N GLY A 424 -16.67 -12.85 19.48
CA GLY A 424 -17.24 -12.15 18.34
C GLY A 424 -17.08 -10.65 18.52
N ILE A 425 -16.29 -10.01 17.66
CA ILE A 425 -15.95 -8.60 17.82
C ILE A 425 -16.86 -7.74 16.93
N MET A 426 -17.74 -6.98 17.62
CA MET A 426 -18.37 -5.75 17.12
C MET A 426 -18.26 -4.59 18.13
N GLY A 427 -17.85 -4.81 19.39
CA GLY A 427 -17.93 -3.77 20.42
C GLY A 427 -17.06 -2.54 20.15
N SER A 428 -15.76 -2.74 19.90
CA SER A 428 -14.83 -1.62 19.66
C SER A 428 -15.03 -0.99 18.28
N GLU A 429 -15.36 -1.77 17.24
CA GLU A 429 -15.68 -1.24 15.91
C GLU A 429 -16.98 -0.44 15.92
N LEU A 430 -18.03 -0.92 16.60
CA LEU A 430 -19.29 -0.18 16.72
C LEU A 430 -19.07 1.13 17.47
N ARG A 431 -18.33 1.11 18.59
CA ARG A 431 -17.93 2.33 19.31
C ARG A 431 -17.12 3.27 18.42
N ALA A 432 -16.17 2.76 17.63
CA ALA A 432 -15.40 3.57 16.68
C ALA A 432 -16.29 4.18 15.59
N ILE A 433 -17.24 3.41 15.04
CA ILE A 433 -18.23 3.91 14.08
C ILE A 433 -19.07 5.02 14.71
N LEU A 434 -19.56 4.84 15.94
CA LEU A 434 -20.32 5.86 16.67
C LEU A 434 -19.49 7.14 16.88
N ALA A 435 -18.23 7.01 17.30
CA ALA A 435 -17.33 8.16 17.48
C ALA A 435 -17.05 8.89 16.15
N VAL A 436 -16.84 8.16 15.05
CA VAL A 436 -16.68 8.74 13.72
C VAL A 436 -17.95 9.47 13.29
N LEU A 437 -19.12 8.83 13.42
CA LEU A 437 -20.40 9.45 13.04
C LEU A 437 -20.70 10.71 13.86
N ALA A 438 -20.45 10.69 15.17
CA ALA A 438 -20.59 11.86 16.04
C ALA A 438 -19.64 12.99 15.60
N THR A 439 -18.39 12.66 15.24
CA THR A 439 -17.41 13.63 14.73
C THR A 439 -17.85 14.21 13.39
N VAL A 440 -18.34 13.37 12.47
CA VAL A 440 -18.85 13.81 11.17
C VAL A 440 -20.08 14.70 11.34
N ALA A 441 -21.00 14.35 12.24
CA ALA A 441 -22.18 15.19 12.53
C ALA A 441 -21.76 16.57 13.07
N LEU A 442 -20.83 16.62 14.03
CA LEU A 442 -20.27 17.87 14.53
C LEU A 442 -19.59 18.67 13.40
N ALA A 443 -18.80 18.00 12.56
CA ALA A 443 -18.12 18.65 11.44
C ALA A 443 -19.10 19.25 10.43
N LEU A 444 -20.19 18.54 10.11
CA LEU A 444 -21.25 19.06 9.23
C LEU A 444 -21.95 20.28 9.85
N LEU A 445 -22.20 20.30 11.16
CA LEU A 445 -22.75 21.46 11.86
C LEU A 445 -21.81 22.67 11.77
N ILE A 446 -20.50 22.47 12.03
CA ILE A 446 -19.51 23.55 11.93
C ILE A 446 -19.43 24.07 10.49
N GLN A 447 -19.49 23.17 9.50
CA GLN A 447 -19.41 23.56 8.09
C GLN A 447 -20.56 24.47 7.64
N GLN A 448 -21.74 24.39 8.25
CA GLN A 448 -22.84 25.32 7.93
C GLN A 448 -22.46 26.80 8.13
N PHE A 449 -21.51 27.08 9.04
CA PHE A 449 -21.07 28.44 9.34
C PHE A 449 -19.80 28.88 8.60
N TYR A 450 -18.96 27.92 8.20
CA TYR A 450 -17.60 28.19 7.69
C TYR A 450 -17.35 27.67 6.26
N TYR A 451 -18.36 27.14 5.57
CA TYR A 451 -18.22 26.67 4.20
C TYR A 451 -18.21 27.83 3.19
N PRO A 452 -17.31 27.85 2.19
CA PRO A 452 -16.28 26.85 1.91
C PRO A 452 -15.02 27.02 2.78
N ILE A 453 -14.54 25.91 3.36
CA ILE A 453 -13.28 25.88 4.12
C ILE A 453 -12.12 26.19 3.16
N ARG A 454 -11.40 27.27 3.43
CA ARG A 454 -10.22 27.67 2.65
C ARG A 454 -9.06 26.70 2.86
N ALA A 455 -8.21 26.56 1.84
CA ALA A 455 -7.08 25.62 1.84
C ALA A 455 -6.15 25.74 3.06
N TYR A 456 -5.85 26.97 3.50
CA TYR A 456 -4.98 27.20 4.66
C TYR A 456 -5.62 26.78 6.00
N ALA A 457 -6.95 26.72 6.08
CA ALA A 457 -7.66 26.33 7.28
C ALA A 457 -7.79 24.80 7.44
N VAL A 458 -7.44 24.02 6.41
CA VAL A 458 -7.56 22.54 6.42
C VAL A 458 -6.84 21.93 7.61
N ALA A 459 -5.63 22.39 7.92
CA ALA A 459 -4.87 21.88 9.06
C ALA A 459 -5.58 22.15 10.39
N ALA A 460 -6.13 23.35 10.58
CA ALA A 460 -6.87 23.71 11.78
C ALA A 460 -8.15 22.88 11.95
N PHE A 461 -8.93 22.71 10.87
CA PHE A 461 -10.12 21.87 10.88
C PHE A 461 -9.79 20.38 11.07
N ALA A 462 -8.69 19.89 10.49
CA ALA A 462 -8.24 18.52 10.70
C ALA A 462 -7.87 18.28 12.17
N LEU A 463 -7.17 19.21 12.81
CA LEU A 463 -6.86 19.15 14.25
C LEU A 463 -8.13 19.22 15.11
N LEU A 464 -9.09 20.07 14.74
CA LEU A 464 -10.37 20.17 15.43
C LEU A 464 -11.14 18.85 15.36
N TYR A 465 -11.28 18.26 14.17
CA TYR A 465 -11.99 16.98 13.99
C TYR A 465 -11.24 15.81 14.62
N ALA A 466 -9.90 15.80 14.59
CA ALA A 466 -9.11 14.81 15.34
C ALA A 466 -9.36 14.91 16.84
N SER A 467 -9.41 16.13 17.39
CA SER A 467 -9.67 16.38 18.81
C SER A 467 -11.09 15.98 19.20
N ALA A 468 -12.08 16.31 18.36
CA ALA A 468 -13.47 15.89 18.54
C ALA A 468 -13.60 14.36 18.50
N TYR A 469 -12.91 13.69 17.58
CA TYR A 469 -12.89 12.23 17.51
C TYR A 469 -12.32 11.59 18.78
N VAL A 470 -11.22 12.13 19.32
CA VAL A 470 -10.66 11.65 20.59
C VAL A 470 -11.65 11.86 21.74
N LEU A 471 -12.31 13.01 21.81
CA LEU A 471 -13.34 13.29 22.81
C LEU A 471 -14.52 12.31 22.71
N PHE A 472 -15.09 12.12 21.52
CA PHE A 472 -16.19 11.18 21.33
C PHE A 472 -15.77 9.74 21.59
N SER A 473 -14.52 9.38 21.28
CA SER A 473 -13.97 8.06 21.60
C SER A 473 -13.89 7.80 23.10
N LEU A 474 -13.59 8.82 23.90
CA LEU A 474 -13.66 8.74 25.37
C LEU A 474 -15.11 8.59 25.85
N LEU A 475 -16.06 9.31 25.22
CA LEU A 475 -17.48 9.28 25.61
C LEU A 475 -18.18 7.94 25.32
N VAL A 476 -17.74 7.20 24.30
CA VAL A 476 -18.29 5.88 23.95
C VAL A 476 -17.51 4.72 24.58
N ASP A 477 -16.60 5.01 25.51
CA ASP A 477 -15.68 4.04 26.12
C ASP A 477 -14.90 3.22 25.07
N LEU A 478 -14.53 3.84 23.95
CA LEU A 478 -13.66 3.19 22.97
C LEU A 478 -12.23 3.11 23.50
N VAL A 479 -11.77 4.13 24.23
CA VAL A 479 -10.46 4.22 24.87
C VAL A 479 -10.61 4.98 26.18
N ASP A 480 -9.71 4.72 27.12
CA ASP A 480 -9.65 5.43 28.40
C ASP A 480 -8.50 6.45 28.44
N LEU A 481 -8.49 7.34 29.44
CA LEU A 481 -7.38 8.30 29.62
C LEU A 481 -6.03 7.60 29.82
N GLU A 482 -6.03 6.40 30.41
CA GLU A 482 -4.83 5.58 30.56
C GLU A 482 -4.33 5.07 29.20
N ASP A 483 -5.24 4.62 28.33
CA ASP A 483 -4.92 4.22 26.97
C ASP A 483 -4.31 5.39 26.18
N LEU A 484 -4.87 6.59 26.32
CA LEU A 484 -4.33 7.80 25.67
C LEU A 484 -2.93 8.16 26.19
N ARG A 485 -2.72 8.14 27.52
CA ARG A 485 -1.40 8.37 28.11
C ARG A 485 -0.39 7.34 27.64
N TYR A 486 -0.81 6.07 27.52
CA TYR A 486 0.03 5.00 27.01
C TYR A 486 0.41 5.24 25.53
N LEU A 487 -0.56 5.55 24.67
CA LEU A 487 -0.31 5.83 23.25
C LEU A 487 0.59 7.07 23.07
N LEU A 488 0.39 8.13 23.86
CA LEU A 488 1.23 9.33 23.83
C LEU A 488 2.68 9.06 24.28
N ARG A 489 2.88 8.20 25.29
CA ARG A 489 4.22 7.78 25.71
C ARG A 489 4.94 7.00 24.61
N VAL A 490 4.22 6.07 23.96
CA VAL A 490 4.73 5.28 22.83
C VAL A 490 5.03 6.16 21.61
N ALA A 491 4.26 7.23 21.39
CA ALA A 491 4.41 8.15 20.25
C ALA A 491 5.43 9.29 20.49
N SER A 492 6.10 9.36 21.64
CA SER A 492 6.96 10.50 21.98
C SER A 492 8.24 10.58 21.10
N PRO A 493 8.51 11.70 20.41
CA PRO A 493 9.68 11.86 19.53
C PRO A 493 11.01 11.77 20.27
N THR A 494 11.06 12.23 21.53
CA THR A 494 12.25 12.21 22.38
C THR A 494 12.69 10.79 22.72
N GLY A 495 11.74 9.88 23.00
CA GLY A 495 12.03 8.45 23.19
C GLY A 495 12.43 7.74 21.90
N MET A 496 11.97 8.22 20.74
CA MET A 496 12.42 7.73 19.43
C MET A 496 13.83 8.22 19.05
N ILE A 497 14.17 9.49 19.31
CA ILE A 497 15.46 10.10 18.93
C ILE A 497 16.60 9.65 19.83
N SER A 498 16.39 9.59 21.16
CA SER A 498 17.39 9.05 22.09
C SER A 498 17.74 7.62 21.71
N TYR A 499 16.73 6.86 21.27
CA TYR A 499 16.90 5.51 20.81
C TYR A 499 17.73 5.40 19.50
N VAL A 500 17.48 6.23 18.49
CA VAL A 500 18.23 6.24 17.22
C VAL A 500 19.71 6.62 17.45
N ARG A 501 19.98 7.52 18.38
CA ARG A 501 21.33 7.96 18.73
C ARG A 501 22.16 6.83 19.35
N GLU A 502 21.59 6.09 20.30
CA GLU A 502 22.25 4.92 20.91
C GLU A 502 22.60 3.82 19.87
N GLU A 503 21.76 3.60 18.85
CA GLU A 503 22.00 2.53 17.85
C GLU A 503 23.00 2.92 16.76
N ILE A 504 23.03 4.18 16.32
CA ILE A 504 23.92 4.64 15.25
C ILE A 504 25.29 5.06 15.80
N TRP A 505 25.33 5.61 17.02
CA TRP A 505 26.54 6.23 17.59
C TRP A 505 27.12 5.49 18.80
N GLY A 506 26.41 4.49 19.36
CA GLY A 506 26.95 3.58 20.35
C GLY A 506 27.36 4.23 21.68
N ASP A 507 26.49 5.06 22.25
CA ASP A 507 26.56 5.45 23.67
C ASP A 507 25.63 4.57 24.51
#